data_AF-A0A504JJY7-F1
#
_entry.id   AF-A0A504JJY7-F1
#
_cell.length_a   1.000
_cell.length_b   1.000
_cell.length_c   1.000
_cell.angle_alpha   90.00
_cell.angle_beta   90.00
_cell.angle_gamma   90.00
#
_symmetry.space_group_name_H-M   'P 1'
#
loop_
_entity.id
_entity.type
_entity.pdbx_description
1 polymer ?
#
loop_
_entity_poly.entity_id
_entity_poly.type
_entity_poly.pdbx_seq_one_letter_code
_entity_poly.pdbx_strand_id
1 'polypeptide(L)'
;MGAWNTLHLFDINKFYNDAVPLFLGEKGSIRDDYLDFLKSYVFGGIEHLSNTELQNRINKSIVSLKEIANQFDSDFKKHKEYDFIKSEKEKQNYLDKHPEYYEFGAFFEYYIFKYCADFFPHIVCSKYGLLSILDPKRNSIGYEILRNLENYDNFFCPDGDGIVGWISIEDTEILLNCKEDFFSKDDCDDDDYSYLESFMKLVEIATNNKLGLIRGQDMREWTLERLPQFKLLPKNNWNYSEFEEVIRFKR
;
A
#
# COMPACT_ATOMS: atom_id res chain seq x y z
N MET A 1 -18.83 1.26 -10.21
CA MET A 1 -18.20 0.03 -9.67
C MET A 1 -17.80 0.33 -8.22
N GLY A 2 -17.83 -0.66 -7.32
CA GLY A 2 -17.42 -0.43 -5.92
C GLY A 2 -15.90 -0.33 -5.81
N ALA A 3 -15.41 0.30 -4.74
CA ALA A 3 -13.98 0.38 -4.44
C ALA A 3 -13.37 -1.02 -4.29
N TRP A 4 -12.22 -1.22 -4.91
CA TRP A 4 -11.46 -2.46 -4.87
C TRP A 4 -10.33 -2.34 -3.84
N ASN A 5 -10.50 -3.01 -2.71
CA ASN A 5 -9.55 -2.95 -1.60
C ASN A 5 -8.74 -4.24 -1.53
N THR A 6 -7.45 -4.15 -1.26
CA THR A 6 -6.55 -5.32 -1.22
C THR A 6 -5.52 -5.23 -0.11
N LEU A 7 -5.11 -6.38 0.42
CA LEU A 7 -4.10 -6.51 1.49
C LEU A 7 -2.97 -7.43 1.04
N HIS A 8 -1.74 -6.97 1.22
CA HIS A 8 -0.51 -7.56 0.66
C HIS A 8 0.56 -7.72 1.73
N LEU A 9 1.49 -8.65 1.49
CA LEU A 9 2.72 -8.74 2.28
C LEU A 9 3.64 -7.55 2.00
N PHE A 10 4.34 -7.09 3.03
CA PHE A 10 5.21 -5.92 2.95
C PHE A 10 6.52 -6.12 3.70
N ASP A 11 7.64 -6.01 2.99
CA ASP A 11 8.98 -5.96 3.58
C ASP A 11 9.26 -4.55 4.11
N ILE A 12 8.76 -4.31 5.32
CA ILE A 12 8.88 -3.03 6.00
C ILE A 12 10.34 -2.68 6.33
N ASN A 13 11.19 -3.69 6.56
CA ASN A 13 12.60 -3.48 6.80
C ASN A 13 13.28 -2.93 5.55
N LYS A 14 13.02 -3.52 4.39
CA LYS A 14 13.53 -2.99 3.11
C LYS A 14 12.95 -1.62 2.78
N PHE A 15 11.68 -1.38 3.11
CA PHE A 15 11.09 -0.06 2.95
C PHE A 15 11.88 1.02 3.72
N TYR A 16 12.08 0.86 5.03
CA TYR A 16 12.78 1.87 5.83
C TYR A 16 14.29 1.91 5.60
N ASN A 17 14.94 0.78 5.30
CA ASN A 17 16.40 0.74 5.13
C ASN A 17 16.88 1.09 3.71
N ASP A 18 16.03 0.91 2.71
CA ASP A 18 16.39 1.14 1.30
C ASP A 18 15.48 2.17 0.61
N ALA A 19 14.16 1.97 0.62
CA ALA A 19 13.25 2.82 -0.15
C ALA A 19 13.17 4.25 0.41
N VAL A 20 12.95 4.41 1.72
CA VAL A 20 12.85 5.73 2.37
C VAL A 20 14.13 6.56 2.18
N PRO A 21 15.35 6.07 2.49
CA PRO A 21 16.58 6.82 2.22
C PRO A 21 16.75 7.22 0.75
N LEU A 22 16.25 6.41 -0.17
CA LEU A 22 16.34 6.67 -1.60
C LEU A 22 15.33 7.76 -2.05
N PHE A 23 14.12 7.79 -1.48
CA PHE A 23 13.16 8.89 -1.65
C PHE A 23 13.65 10.19 -1.03
N LEU A 24 14.30 10.14 0.13
CA LEU A 24 14.91 11.29 0.80
C LEU A 24 16.16 11.81 0.06
N GLY A 25 16.71 11.01 -0.86
CA GLY A 25 17.92 11.35 -1.63
C GLY A 25 19.22 11.11 -0.87
N GLU A 26 19.17 10.33 0.22
CA GLU A 26 20.31 9.94 1.04
C GLU A 26 21.12 8.79 0.41
N LYS A 27 20.47 7.95 -0.40
CA LYS A 27 21.08 6.76 -1.04
C LYS A 27 20.64 6.61 -2.50
N GLY A 28 21.61 6.49 -3.42
CA GLY A 28 21.33 6.13 -4.81
C GLY A 28 20.49 7.16 -5.57
N SER A 29 19.70 6.67 -6.55
CA SER A 29 18.84 7.51 -7.39
C SER A 29 17.57 6.77 -7.81
N ILE A 30 16.40 7.39 -7.65
CA ILE A 30 15.11 6.92 -8.18
C ILE A 30 15.01 7.04 -9.72
N ARG A 31 16.01 7.60 -10.40
CA ARG A 31 15.87 8.04 -11.80
C ARG A 31 15.39 6.94 -12.75
N ASP A 32 16.04 5.79 -12.71
CA ASP A 32 15.76 4.72 -13.67
C ASP A 32 14.41 4.08 -13.40
N ASP A 33 14.05 3.92 -12.12
CA ASP A 33 12.72 3.48 -11.71
C ASP A 33 11.63 4.46 -12.09
N TYR A 34 11.91 5.75 -11.96
CA TYR A 34 10.99 6.81 -12.35
C TYR A 34 10.78 6.85 -13.86
N LEU A 35 11.85 6.69 -14.64
CA LEU A 35 11.75 6.56 -16.09
C LEU A 35 10.94 5.31 -16.49
N ASP A 36 11.13 4.19 -15.80
CA ASP A 36 10.37 2.95 -16.04
C ASP A 36 8.89 3.12 -15.71
N PHE A 37 8.58 3.75 -14.57
CA PHE A 37 7.22 4.14 -14.18
C PHE A 37 6.54 5.00 -15.24
N LEU A 38 7.22 6.04 -15.75
CA LEU A 38 6.67 6.93 -16.77
C LEU A 38 6.36 6.22 -18.11
N LYS A 39 7.03 5.11 -18.43
CA LYS A 39 6.70 4.29 -19.61
C LYS A 39 5.40 3.52 -19.41
N SER A 40 5.10 3.13 -18.17
CA SER A 40 3.81 2.51 -17.84
C SER A 40 2.69 3.54 -17.72
N TYR A 41 2.94 4.74 -17.17
CA TYR A 41 1.91 5.75 -16.89
C TYR A 41 1.19 6.27 -18.15
N VAL A 42 -0.05 5.78 -18.40
CA VAL A 42 -0.80 5.99 -19.67
C VAL A 42 -1.30 7.43 -19.86
N PHE A 43 -1.47 8.22 -18.80
CA PHE A 43 -1.90 9.62 -18.93
C PHE A 43 -0.71 10.56 -19.20
N GLY A 44 -0.62 11.05 -20.44
CA GLY A 44 0.39 12.03 -20.87
C GLY A 44 1.75 11.41 -21.24
N GLY A 45 1.72 10.17 -21.77
CA GLY A 45 2.89 9.33 -22.04
C GLY A 45 4.09 10.07 -22.63
N ILE A 46 5.30 9.65 -22.24
CA ILE A 46 6.57 10.31 -22.60
C ILE A 46 7.00 10.10 -24.06
N GLU A 47 6.26 9.33 -24.85
CA GLU A 47 6.62 8.93 -26.22
C GLU A 47 6.79 10.10 -27.19
N HIS A 48 6.09 11.21 -26.95
CA HIS A 48 6.13 12.40 -27.80
C HIS A 48 7.23 13.40 -27.41
N LEU A 49 7.91 13.20 -26.27
CA LEU A 49 8.94 14.11 -25.78
C LEU A 49 10.26 13.85 -26.49
N SER A 50 10.97 14.91 -26.88
CA SER A 50 12.37 14.79 -27.25
C SER A 50 13.21 14.31 -26.05
N ASN A 51 14.39 13.74 -26.33
CA ASN A 51 15.31 13.33 -25.26
C ASN A 51 15.59 14.45 -24.27
N THR A 52 15.82 15.68 -24.74
CA THR A 52 16.09 16.83 -23.87
C THR A 52 14.90 17.17 -22.98
N GLU A 53 13.68 17.18 -23.52
CA GLU A 53 12.46 17.45 -22.74
C GLU A 53 12.20 16.37 -21.70
N LEU A 54 12.40 15.09 -22.07
CA LEU A 54 12.27 13.96 -21.16
C LEU A 54 13.27 14.07 -20.00
N GLN A 55 14.54 14.34 -20.29
CA GLN A 55 15.57 14.49 -19.25
C GLN A 55 15.24 15.66 -18.30
N ASN A 56 14.76 16.78 -18.84
CA ASN A 56 14.34 17.93 -18.05
C ASN A 56 13.11 17.62 -17.17
N ARG A 57 12.09 16.95 -17.72
CA ARG A 57 10.91 16.52 -16.95
C ARG A 57 11.32 15.61 -15.79
N ILE A 58 12.13 14.58 -16.07
CA ILE A 58 12.60 13.64 -15.04
C ILE A 58 13.39 14.37 -13.96
N ASN A 59 14.33 15.24 -14.32
CA ASN A 59 15.11 16.00 -13.34
C ASN A 59 14.21 16.84 -12.44
N LYS A 60 13.22 17.54 -13.02
CA LYS A 60 12.27 18.35 -12.27
C LYS A 60 11.41 17.50 -11.34
N SER A 61 10.81 16.41 -11.85
CA SER A 61 10.00 15.50 -11.03
C SER A 61 10.83 14.93 -9.88
N ILE A 62 12.05 14.42 -10.12
CA ILE A 62 12.90 13.87 -9.04
C ILE A 62 13.16 14.88 -7.92
N VAL A 63 13.40 16.16 -8.27
CA VAL A 63 13.57 17.21 -7.25
C VAL A 63 12.28 17.37 -6.44
N SER A 64 11.13 17.50 -7.11
CA SER A 64 9.84 17.62 -6.43
C SER A 64 9.48 16.40 -5.58
N LEU A 65 9.72 15.18 -6.06
CA LEU A 65 9.48 13.94 -5.31
C LEU A 65 10.30 13.93 -4.01
N LYS A 66 11.56 14.38 -4.06
CA LYS A 66 12.41 14.49 -2.86
C LYS A 66 11.91 15.56 -1.91
N GLU A 67 11.50 16.71 -2.42
CA GLU A 67 10.94 17.79 -1.60
C GLU A 67 9.69 17.31 -0.85
N ILE A 68 8.80 16.58 -1.52
CA ILE A 68 7.61 15.96 -0.93
C ILE A 68 8.01 14.91 0.12
N ALA A 69 8.93 14.00 -0.22
CA ALA A 69 9.38 12.94 0.70
C ALA A 69 9.95 13.51 2.01
N ASN A 70 10.67 14.64 1.94
CA ASN A 70 11.23 15.32 3.12
C ASN A 70 10.15 16.01 4.00
N GLN A 71 8.89 16.05 3.57
CA GLN A 71 7.78 16.54 4.37
C GLN A 71 7.12 15.48 5.25
N PHE A 72 7.51 14.21 5.14
CA PHE A 72 7.00 13.17 6.02
C PHE A 72 7.71 13.14 7.38
N ASP A 73 7.07 12.49 8.34
CA ASP A 73 7.66 12.11 9.62
C ASP A 73 8.65 10.93 9.48
N SER A 74 9.31 10.55 10.58
CA SER A 74 10.29 9.46 10.59
C SER A 74 9.71 8.13 10.12
N ASP A 75 8.42 7.91 10.36
CA ASP A 75 7.73 6.66 10.05
C ASP A 75 7.14 6.70 8.64
N PHE A 76 7.33 7.80 7.91
CA PHE A 76 6.86 8.02 6.55
C PHE A 76 5.34 7.90 6.40
N LYS A 77 4.59 8.13 7.49
CA LYS A 77 3.13 7.94 7.57
C LYS A 77 2.36 9.26 7.61
N LYS A 78 2.97 10.34 8.10
CA LYS A 78 2.32 11.65 8.21
C LYS A 78 3.11 12.72 7.50
N HIS A 79 2.47 13.34 6.52
CA HIS A 79 2.91 14.54 5.84
C HIS A 79 2.65 15.79 6.69
N LYS A 80 3.65 16.66 6.83
CA LYS A 80 3.66 17.82 7.74
C LYS A 80 2.50 18.81 7.55
N GLU A 81 1.98 18.93 6.34
CA GLU A 81 0.90 19.86 6.01
C GLU A 81 -0.42 19.12 5.75
N TYR A 82 -0.45 18.26 4.73
CA TYR A 82 -1.64 17.52 4.29
C TYR A 82 -2.43 16.82 5.42
N ASP A 83 -1.77 16.02 6.26
CA ASP A 83 -2.46 15.22 7.30
C ASP A 83 -3.06 16.07 8.44
N PHE A 84 -2.76 17.38 8.50
CA PHE A 84 -3.35 18.31 9.46
C PHE A 84 -4.55 19.09 8.89
N ILE A 85 -4.84 18.93 7.60
CA ILE A 85 -6.00 19.54 6.95
C ILE A 85 -7.25 18.73 7.29
N LYS A 86 -8.21 19.36 7.97
CA LYS A 86 -9.40 18.66 8.50
C LYS A 86 -10.56 18.55 7.52
N SER A 87 -10.62 19.44 6.53
CA SER A 87 -11.72 19.52 5.58
C SER A 87 -11.33 18.88 4.26
N GLU A 88 -12.14 17.96 3.75
CA GLU A 88 -11.95 17.35 2.43
C GLU A 88 -11.84 18.40 1.32
N LYS A 89 -12.61 19.49 1.41
CA LYS A 89 -12.52 20.60 0.45
C LYS A 89 -11.16 21.30 0.51
N GLU A 90 -10.58 21.44 1.70
CA GLU A 90 -9.26 22.05 1.86
C GLU A 90 -8.15 21.11 1.41
N LYS A 91 -8.28 19.80 1.64
CA LYS A 91 -7.38 18.78 1.11
C LYS A 91 -7.38 18.80 -0.42
N GLN A 92 -8.56 18.86 -1.05
CA GLN A 92 -8.66 18.99 -2.50
C GLN A 92 -7.99 20.27 -3.01
N ASN A 93 -8.30 21.42 -2.40
CA ASN A 93 -7.67 22.70 -2.77
C ASN A 93 -6.15 22.68 -2.61
N TYR A 94 -5.63 21.87 -1.68
CA TYR A 94 -4.21 21.70 -1.48
C TYR A 94 -3.60 20.84 -2.60
N LEU A 95 -4.20 19.69 -2.91
CA LEU A 95 -3.78 18.82 -4.02
C LEU A 95 -3.84 19.54 -5.38
N ASP A 96 -4.88 20.35 -5.61
CA ASP A 96 -5.04 21.14 -6.84
C ASP A 96 -3.90 22.16 -7.03
N LYS A 97 -3.31 22.66 -5.93
CA LYS A 97 -2.16 23.57 -5.95
C LYS A 97 -0.83 22.84 -6.09
N HIS A 98 -0.80 21.55 -5.81
CA HIS A 98 0.37 20.69 -5.78
C HIS A 98 0.16 19.44 -6.67
N PRO A 99 -0.06 19.60 -7.98
CA PRO A 99 -0.39 18.49 -8.89
C PRO A 99 0.69 17.40 -8.93
N GLU A 100 1.93 17.73 -8.60
CA GLU A 100 3.04 16.78 -8.44
C GLU A 100 2.80 15.72 -7.35
N TYR A 101 1.81 15.90 -6.45
CA TYR A 101 1.53 14.99 -5.34
C TYR A 101 0.84 13.72 -5.85
N TYR A 102 -0.04 13.83 -6.85
CA TYR A 102 -0.64 12.67 -7.50
C TYR A 102 0.41 11.81 -8.22
N GLU A 103 1.38 12.45 -8.89
CA GLU A 103 2.50 11.76 -9.54
C GLU A 103 3.41 11.08 -8.49
N PHE A 104 3.66 11.73 -7.34
CA PHE A 104 4.39 11.12 -6.23
C PHE A 104 3.66 9.91 -5.65
N GLY A 105 2.37 10.01 -5.34
CA GLY A 105 1.59 8.89 -4.82
C GLY A 105 1.56 7.70 -5.77
N ALA A 106 1.37 7.95 -7.07
CA ALA A 106 1.40 6.91 -8.10
C ALA A 106 2.78 6.25 -8.25
N PHE A 107 3.85 7.06 -8.24
CA PHE A 107 5.21 6.53 -8.31
C PHE A 107 5.60 5.78 -7.04
N PHE A 108 5.19 6.28 -5.87
CA PHE A 108 5.40 5.61 -4.58
C PHE A 108 4.75 4.23 -4.59
N GLU A 109 3.46 4.13 -4.96
CA GLU A 109 2.76 2.86 -5.14
C GLU A 109 3.54 1.90 -6.04
N TYR A 110 3.91 2.36 -7.24
CA TYR A 110 4.70 1.58 -8.18
C TYR A 110 6.01 1.07 -7.57
N TYR A 111 6.77 1.95 -6.92
CA TYR A 111 8.08 1.63 -6.38
C TYR A 111 7.98 0.64 -5.21
N ILE A 112 7.00 0.82 -4.32
CA ILE A 112 6.75 -0.09 -3.20
C ILE A 112 6.46 -1.49 -3.71
N PHE A 113 5.56 -1.67 -4.67
CA PHE A 113 5.25 -2.99 -5.23
C PHE A 113 6.36 -3.55 -6.14
N LYS A 114 7.25 -2.69 -6.65
CA LYS A 114 8.42 -3.15 -7.40
C LYS A 114 9.49 -3.76 -6.49
N TYR A 115 9.65 -3.24 -5.28
CA TYR A 115 10.79 -3.60 -4.43
C TYR A 115 10.47 -4.14 -3.04
N CYS A 116 9.40 -3.68 -2.40
CA CYS A 116 9.10 -3.92 -0.98
C CYS A 116 7.82 -4.72 -0.74
N ALA A 117 6.91 -4.77 -1.71
CA ALA A 117 5.67 -5.54 -1.62
C ALA A 117 5.51 -6.46 -2.83
N ASP A 118 4.77 -7.56 -2.66
CA ASP A 118 4.28 -8.37 -3.77
C ASP A 118 2.83 -8.00 -4.04
N PHE A 119 2.47 -7.78 -5.31
CA PHE A 119 1.09 -7.48 -5.69
C PHE A 119 0.21 -8.74 -5.74
N PHE A 120 0.85 -9.86 -6.05
CA PHE A 120 0.30 -11.19 -5.86
C PHE A 120 1.23 -12.05 -5.01
N PRO A 121 0.66 -12.87 -4.12
CA PRO A 121 -0.77 -12.97 -3.84
C PRO A 121 -1.30 -11.92 -2.85
N HIS A 122 -2.60 -11.64 -2.88
CA HIS A 122 -3.26 -10.67 -1.99
C HIS A 122 -4.64 -11.13 -1.54
N ILE A 123 -5.09 -10.64 -0.38
CA ILE A 123 -6.48 -10.77 0.06
C ILE A 123 -7.30 -9.64 -0.57
N VAL A 124 -8.47 -9.97 -1.13
CA VAL A 124 -9.44 -8.95 -1.53
C VAL A 124 -10.21 -8.52 -0.28
N CYS A 125 -10.06 -7.27 0.11
CA CYS A 125 -10.85 -6.70 1.19
C CYS A 125 -12.23 -6.29 0.65
N SER A 126 -13.23 -6.27 1.54
CA SER A 126 -14.57 -5.83 1.17
C SER A 126 -14.58 -4.39 0.63
N LYS A 127 -15.68 -3.95 0.01
CA LYS A 127 -15.88 -2.56 -0.44
C LYS A 127 -15.59 -1.52 0.65
N TYR A 128 -15.81 -1.89 1.92
CA TYR A 128 -15.65 -1.02 3.07
C TYR A 128 -14.38 -1.33 3.89
N GLY A 129 -13.46 -2.12 3.32
CA GLY A 129 -12.17 -2.46 3.90
C GLY A 129 -12.21 -3.62 4.91
N LEU A 130 -11.17 -3.69 5.74
CA LEU A 130 -10.95 -4.74 6.74
C LEU A 130 -11.83 -4.58 7.99
N LEU A 131 -12.02 -3.34 8.47
CA LEU A 131 -12.81 -3.09 9.68
C LEU A 131 -14.27 -3.54 9.54
N SER A 132 -14.84 -3.39 8.34
CA SER A 132 -16.23 -3.78 8.09
C SER A 132 -16.42 -5.30 7.95
N ILE A 133 -15.41 -6.01 7.45
CA ILE A 133 -15.51 -7.45 7.22
C ILE A 133 -15.06 -8.25 8.44
N LEU A 134 -14.00 -7.82 9.15
CA LEU A 134 -13.50 -8.53 10.34
C LEU A 134 -14.23 -8.12 11.63
N ASP A 135 -14.97 -7.01 11.62
CA ASP A 135 -15.73 -6.47 12.76
C ASP A 135 -15.00 -6.61 14.11
N PRO A 136 -13.78 -6.05 14.26
CA PRO A 136 -13.02 -6.15 15.50
C PRO A 136 -13.72 -5.45 16.67
N LYS A 137 -13.62 -6.03 17.86
CA LYS A 137 -14.09 -5.44 19.12
C LYS A 137 -13.52 -4.03 19.29
N ARG A 138 -14.39 -3.03 19.43
CA ARG A 138 -13.98 -1.63 19.61
C ARG A 138 -13.03 -1.46 20.79
N ASN A 139 -12.01 -0.62 20.60
CA ASN A 139 -10.94 -0.34 21.57
C ASN A 139 -10.05 -1.56 21.93
N SER A 140 -10.14 -2.68 21.20
CA SER A 140 -9.14 -3.74 21.31
C SER A 140 -7.84 -3.34 20.61
N ILE A 141 -6.75 -4.04 20.90
CA ILE A 141 -5.48 -3.79 20.21
C ILE A 141 -5.58 -4.17 18.73
N GLY A 142 -6.31 -5.26 18.40
CA GLY A 142 -6.60 -5.63 17.02
C GLY A 142 -7.36 -4.54 16.26
N TYR A 143 -8.32 -3.88 16.91
CA TYR A 143 -9.05 -2.75 16.34
C TYR A 143 -8.11 -1.58 15.99
N GLU A 144 -7.23 -1.19 16.91
CA GLU A 144 -6.28 -0.08 16.67
C GLU A 144 -5.27 -0.40 15.55
N ILE A 145 -4.78 -1.65 15.48
CA ILE A 145 -3.88 -2.06 14.39
C ILE A 145 -4.61 -2.04 13.05
N LEU A 146 -5.84 -2.56 12.98
CA LEU A 146 -6.64 -2.51 11.75
C LEU A 146 -6.98 -1.07 11.33
N ARG A 147 -7.20 -0.16 12.29
CA ARG A 147 -7.35 1.27 11.99
C ARG A 147 -6.12 1.88 11.32
N ASN A 148 -4.91 1.44 11.69
CA ASN A 148 -3.69 1.89 11.03
C ASN A 148 -3.57 1.38 9.58
N LEU A 149 -4.12 0.19 9.28
CA LEU A 149 -4.22 -0.33 7.90
C LEU A 149 -5.31 0.38 7.07
N GLU A 150 -6.29 1.00 7.72
CA GLU A 150 -7.48 1.59 7.10
C GLU A 150 -7.45 3.13 7.17
N ASN A 151 -6.26 3.73 7.07
CA ASN A 151 -6.08 5.18 7.08
C ASN A 151 -6.40 5.81 5.71
N TYR A 152 -7.68 5.85 5.35
CA TYR A 152 -8.15 6.43 4.08
C TYR A 152 -7.85 7.93 3.92
N ASP A 153 -7.57 8.64 5.01
CA ASP A 153 -7.31 10.08 5.02
C ASP A 153 -5.83 10.43 4.76
N ASN A 154 -5.02 9.45 4.37
CA ASN A 154 -3.58 9.63 4.21
C ASN A 154 -3.18 10.23 2.85
N PHE A 155 -1.97 10.78 2.79
CA PHE A 155 -1.38 11.40 1.61
C PHE A 155 -1.32 10.51 0.35
N PHE A 156 -1.02 9.22 0.51
CA PHE A 156 -0.80 8.23 -0.55
C PHE A 156 -2.07 7.61 -1.13
N CYS A 157 -3.24 7.96 -0.58
CA CYS A 157 -4.55 7.54 -1.08
C CYS A 157 -5.48 8.74 -1.35
N PRO A 158 -5.02 9.77 -2.09
CA PRO A 158 -5.87 10.91 -2.39
C PRO A 158 -7.06 10.42 -3.22
N ASP A 159 -8.25 10.97 -2.95
CA ASP A 159 -9.50 10.61 -3.64
C ASP A 159 -9.92 9.13 -3.52
N GLY A 160 -9.27 8.37 -2.63
CA GLY A 160 -9.53 6.94 -2.46
C GLY A 160 -8.70 6.02 -3.36
N ASP A 161 -7.69 6.53 -4.07
CA ASP A 161 -6.86 5.72 -4.96
C ASP A 161 -5.41 5.63 -4.46
N GLY A 162 -4.94 4.44 -4.10
CA GLY A 162 -3.54 4.17 -3.79
C GLY A 162 -3.30 3.35 -2.53
N ILE A 163 -2.21 3.67 -1.81
CA ILE A 163 -1.81 2.98 -0.58
C ILE A 163 -2.53 3.62 0.61
N VAL A 164 -3.29 2.81 1.36
CA VAL A 164 -4.16 3.27 2.45
C VAL A 164 -3.51 3.11 3.82
N GLY A 165 -2.57 2.19 3.96
CA GLY A 165 -1.86 2.03 5.22
C GLY A 165 -0.98 0.79 5.24
N TRP A 166 -0.06 0.76 6.19
CA TRP A 166 0.78 -0.40 6.45
C TRP A 166 1.07 -0.53 7.94
N ILE A 167 1.35 -1.76 8.35
CA ILE A 167 1.66 -2.14 9.74
C ILE A 167 2.99 -2.88 9.82
N SER A 168 3.59 -2.89 11.00
CA SER A 168 4.91 -3.47 11.23
C SER A 168 4.90 -4.98 11.44
N ILE A 169 6.09 -5.54 11.63
CA ILE A 169 6.26 -6.95 11.98
C ILE A 169 5.66 -7.21 13.37
N GLU A 170 5.92 -6.31 14.31
CA GLU A 170 5.38 -6.38 15.67
C GLU A 170 3.84 -6.32 15.66
N ASP A 171 3.26 -5.47 14.81
CA ASP A 171 1.80 -5.43 14.63
C ASP A 171 1.26 -6.77 14.10
N THR A 172 1.95 -7.45 13.18
CA THR A 172 1.53 -8.77 12.70
C THR A 172 1.62 -9.85 13.79
N GLU A 173 2.67 -9.81 14.62
CA GLU A 173 2.81 -10.69 15.79
C GLU A 173 1.69 -10.47 16.80
N ILE A 174 1.30 -9.23 17.04
CA ILE A 174 0.18 -8.89 17.93
C ILE A 174 -1.14 -9.39 17.34
N LEU A 175 -1.42 -9.10 16.05
CA LEU A 175 -2.64 -9.54 15.38
C LEU A 175 -2.82 -11.07 15.46
N LEU A 176 -1.73 -11.84 15.32
CA LEU A 176 -1.78 -13.29 15.42
C LEU A 176 -2.27 -13.78 16.78
N ASN A 177 -1.97 -13.04 17.85
CA ASN A 177 -2.37 -13.33 19.22
C ASN A 177 -3.74 -12.75 19.61
N CYS A 178 -4.37 -11.98 18.72
CA CYS A 178 -5.64 -11.29 18.97
C CYS A 178 -6.78 -11.85 18.11
N LYS A 179 -6.73 -13.14 17.75
CA LYS A 179 -7.77 -13.76 16.92
C LYS A 179 -9.17 -13.63 17.56
N GLU A 180 -9.25 -13.74 18.88
CA GLU A 180 -10.50 -13.55 19.64
C GLU A 180 -11.05 -12.11 19.62
N ASP A 181 -10.29 -11.12 19.16
CA ASP A 181 -10.78 -9.74 19.04
C ASP A 181 -11.64 -9.53 17.78
N PHE A 182 -11.63 -10.46 16.82
CA PHE A 182 -12.38 -10.35 15.55
C PHE A 182 -13.76 -10.97 15.66
N PHE A 183 -14.71 -10.42 14.89
CA PHE A 183 -16.13 -10.74 14.90
C PHE A 183 -16.85 -10.49 16.22
N SER A 184 -17.09 -9.21 16.50
CA SER A 184 -17.89 -8.78 17.65
C SER A 184 -19.40 -8.99 17.48
N LYS A 185 -19.87 -9.34 16.27
CA LYS A 185 -21.27 -9.63 15.95
C LYS A 185 -21.70 -11.03 16.41
N ASP A 186 -22.92 -11.11 16.97
CA ASP A 186 -23.49 -12.37 17.51
C ASP A 186 -23.79 -13.42 16.41
N ASP A 187 -24.03 -12.98 15.17
CA ASP A 187 -24.33 -13.83 14.02
C ASP A 187 -23.22 -13.73 12.96
N CYS A 188 -22.31 -14.71 12.93
CA CYS A 188 -21.32 -14.92 11.85
C CYS A 188 -21.71 -16.15 11.04
N ASP A 189 -21.63 -16.05 9.71
CA ASP A 189 -21.83 -17.19 8.81
C ASP A 189 -20.51 -17.90 8.46
N ASP A 190 -20.61 -19.02 7.73
CA ASP A 190 -19.44 -19.81 7.33
C ASP A 190 -18.49 -19.00 6.43
N ASP A 191 -19.01 -18.05 5.65
CA ASP A 191 -18.22 -17.19 4.75
C ASP A 191 -17.37 -16.20 5.57
N ASP A 192 -17.94 -15.62 6.63
CA ASP A 192 -17.21 -14.79 7.59
C ASP A 192 -16.03 -15.57 8.21
N TYR A 193 -16.28 -16.77 8.72
CA TYR A 193 -15.23 -17.60 9.31
C TYR A 193 -14.14 -17.97 8.30
N SER A 194 -14.51 -18.34 7.07
CA SER A 194 -13.56 -18.62 5.98
C SER A 194 -12.67 -17.42 5.67
N TYR A 195 -13.25 -16.21 5.66
CA TYR A 195 -12.49 -14.98 5.48
C TYR A 195 -11.51 -14.70 6.63
N LEU A 196 -11.95 -14.85 7.88
CA LEU A 196 -11.06 -14.67 9.04
C LEU A 196 -9.93 -15.68 9.04
N GLU A 197 -10.19 -16.97 8.76
CA GLU A 197 -9.12 -17.96 8.66
C GLU A 197 -8.11 -17.58 7.57
N SER A 198 -8.57 -17.11 6.42
CA SER A 198 -7.70 -16.63 5.34
C SER A 198 -6.88 -15.40 5.75
N PHE A 199 -7.50 -14.43 6.43
CA PHE A 199 -6.82 -13.26 6.99
C PHE A 199 -5.76 -13.66 8.03
N MET A 200 -6.14 -14.48 9.01
CA MET A 200 -5.23 -14.97 10.04
C MET A 200 -4.10 -15.79 9.46
N LYS A 201 -4.35 -16.53 8.37
CA LYS A 201 -3.32 -17.26 7.66
C LYS A 201 -2.32 -16.34 6.96
N LEU A 202 -2.78 -15.25 6.34
CA LEU A 202 -1.87 -14.22 5.81
C LEU A 202 -1.05 -13.56 6.92
N VAL A 203 -1.67 -13.25 8.08
CA VAL A 203 -0.98 -12.72 9.26
C VAL A 203 0.07 -13.72 9.79
N GLU A 204 -0.26 -15.00 9.85
CA GLU A 204 0.67 -16.08 10.23
C GLU A 204 1.86 -16.13 9.25
N ILE A 205 1.60 -16.07 7.95
CA ILE A 205 2.66 -16.04 6.92
C ILE A 205 3.54 -14.79 7.10
N ALA A 206 2.95 -13.62 7.27
CA ALA A 206 3.70 -12.38 7.47
C ALA A 206 4.61 -12.48 8.71
N THR A 207 4.04 -12.93 9.83
CA THR A 207 4.74 -13.12 11.11
C THR A 207 5.92 -14.09 10.97
N ASN A 208 5.69 -15.29 10.43
CA ASN A 208 6.72 -16.33 10.29
C ASN A 208 7.88 -15.90 9.38
N ASN A 209 7.65 -14.97 8.48
CA ASN A 209 8.64 -14.46 7.54
C ASN A 209 9.17 -13.06 7.91
N LYS A 210 8.79 -12.52 9.07
CA LYS A 210 9.18 -11.18 9.55
C LYS A 210 8.83 -10.08 8.55
N LEU A 211 7.60 -10.11 8.05
CA LEU A 211 7.02 -9.14 7.14
C LEU A 211 5.88 -8.38 7.83
N GLY A 212 5.66 -7.14 7.41
CA GLY A 212 4.44 -6.39 7.71
C GLY A 212 3.34 -6.65 6.69
N LEU A 213 2.28 -5.85 6.78
CA LEU A 213 1.18 -5.85 5.82
C LEU A 213 0.96 -4.44 5.27
N ILE A 214 0.57 -4.34 4.00
CA ILE A 214 0.23 -3.09 3.32
C ILE A 214 -1.12 -3.23 2.61
N ARG A 215 -1.95 -2.20 2.74
CA ARG A 215 -3.32 -2.16 2.23
C ARG A 215 -3.44 -1.07 1.16
N GLY A 216 -4.15 -1.38 0.09
CA GLY A 216 -4.43 -0.43 -0.98
C GLY A 216 -5.90 -0.41 -1.39
N GLN A 217 -6.30 0.67 -2.03
CA GLN A 217 -7.63 0.88 -2.62
C GLN A 217 -7.45 1.33 -4.06
N ASP A 218 -8.19 0.71 -4.99
CA ASP A 218 -8.28 1.14 -6.39
C ASP A 218 -6.89 1.39 -7.02
N MET A 219 -5.91 0.59 -6.61
CA MET A 219 -4.51 0.71 -7.05
C MET A 219 -4.38 0.45 -8.55
N ARG A 220 -3.28 0.89 -9.16
CA ARG A 220 -3.08 0.85 -10.62
C ARG A 220 -2.72 -0.55 -11.12
N GLU A 221 -3.66 -1.49 -11.02
CA GLU A 221 -3.55 -2.92 -11.35
C GLU A 221 -2.73 -3.18 -12.61
N TRP A 222 -3.12 -2.52 -13.70
CA TRP A 222 -2.53 -2.67 -15.02
C TRP A 222 -1.00 -2.42 -15.06
N THR A 223 -0.47 -1.65 -14.10
CA THR A 223 0.98 -1.51 -13.88
C THR A 223 1.51 -2.58 -12.94
N LEU A 224 0.86 -2.75 -11.78
CA LEU A 224 1.36 -3.58 -10.68
C LEU A 224 1.41 -5.08 -11.03
N GLU A 225 0.49 -5.58 -11.85
CA GLU A 225 0.45 -6.97 -12.31
C GLU A 225 1.65 -7.35 -13.21
N ARG A 226 2.28 -6.34 -13.84
CA ARG A 226 3.45 -6.53 -14.73
C ARG A 226 4.76 -6.57 -13.97
N LEU A 227 4.77 -6.13 -12.71
CA LEU A 227 5.96 -6.18 -11.85
C LEU A 227 6.35 -7.63 -11.54
N PRO A 228 7.62 -7.89 -11.18
CA PRO A 228 8.01 -9.21 -10.70
C PRO A 228 7.19 -9.59 -9.46
N GLN A 229 6.72 -10.84 -9.42
CA GLN A 229 5.87 -11.39 -8.36
C GLN A 229 6.65 -12.43 -7.55
N PHE A 230 6.17 -12.74 -6.34
CA PHE A 230 6.82 -13.70 -5.44
C PHE A 230 8.26 -13.30 -5.07
N LYS A 231 8.50 -11.99 -4.91
CA LYS A 231 9.80 -11.42 -4.53
C LYS A 231 10.07 -11.59 -3.03
N LEU A 232 9.02 -11.55 -2.22
CA LEU A 232 9.11 -11.67 -0.77
C LEU A 232 9.14 -13.14 -0.36
N LEU A 233 8.25 -13.94 -0.93
CA LEU A 233 8.14 -15.38 -0.64
C LEU A 233 8.07 -16.19 -1.92
N PRO A 234 8.88 -17.26 -2.05
CA PRO A 234 8.78 -18.21 -3.15
C PRO A 234 7.36 -18.78 -3.30
N LYS A 235 6.96 -19.05 -4.55
CA LYS A 235 5.62 -19.55 -4.89
C LYS A 235 5.22 -20.83 -4.13
N ASN A 236 6.19 -21.71 -3.82
CA ASN A 236 5.97 -22.97 -3.09
C ASN A 236 5.65 -22.77 -1.60
N ASN A 237 5.85 -21.57 -1.05
CA ASN A 237 5.44 -21.24 0.30
C ASN A 237 3.94 -20.90 0.39
N TRP A 238 3.26 -20.80 -0.76
CA TRP A 238 1.83 -20.59 -0.84
C TRP A 238 1.12 -21.92 -1.11
N ASN A 239 0.42 -22.45 -0.10
CA ASN A 239 -0.41 -23.63 -0.28
C ASN A 239 -1.78 -23.26 -0.85
N TYR A 240 -1.89 -23.18 -2.18
CA TYR A 240 -3.07 -22.69 -2.90
C TYR A 240 -4.41 -23.24 -2.40
N SER A 241 -4.49 -24.52 -2.02
CA SER A 241 -5.73 -25.16 -1.55
C SER A 241 -6.25 -24.61 -0.22
N GLU A 242 -5.40 -23.92 0.55
CA GLU A 242 -5.80 -23.27 1.82
C GLU A 242 -6.45 -21.89 1.59
N PHE A 243 -6.45 -21.37 0.35
CA PHE A 243 -6.78 -19.98 0.08
C PHE A 243 -7.72 -19.74 -1.11
N GLU A 244 -8.25 -20.79 -1.74
CA GLU A 244 -8.89 -20.76 -3.07
C GLU A 244 -10.05 -19.76 -3.21
N GLU A 245 -10.64 -19.29 -2.09
CA GLU A 245 -11.80 -18.39 -2.11
C GLU A 245 -11.50 -16.91 -1.76
N VAL A 246 -10.38 -16.62 -1.08
CA VAL A 246 -10.13 -15.29 -0.49
C VAL A 246 -8.83 -14.65 -0.99
N ILE A 247 -7.80 -15.45 -1.28
CA ILE A 247 -6.53 -14.94 -1.81
C ILE A 247 -6.51 -15.04 -3.33
N ARG A 248 -6.28 -13.89 -3.98
CA ARG A 248 -6.06 -13.84 -5.42
C ARG A 248 -4.60 -14.14 -5.73
N PHE A 249 -4.43 -14.99 -6.73
CA PHE A 249 -3.16 -15.28 -7.36
C PHE A 249 -3.18 -14.79 -8.80
N LYS A 250 -1.99 -14.52 -9.36
CA LYS A 250 -1.84 -14.21 -10.78
C LYS A 250 -2.39 -15.37 -11.61
N ARG A 251 -3.39 -15.06 -12.45
CA ARG A 251 -3.98 -16.00 -13.42
C ARG A 251 -3.02 -16.28 -14.57
#